data_AF-A0A1Y2JV92-F1
#
_entry.id   AF-A0A1Y2JV92-F1
#
_cell.length_a   1.000
_cell.length_b   1.000
_cell.length_c   1.000
_cell.angle_alpha   90.00
_cell.angle_beta   90.00
_cell.angle_gamma   90.00
#
_symmetry.space_group_name_H-M   'P 1'
#
loop_
_entity.id
_entity.type
_entity.pdbx_description
1 polymer ?
#
loop_
_entity_poly.entity_id
_entity_poly.type
_entity_poly.pdbx_seq_one_letter_code
_entity_poly.pdbx_strand_id
1 'polypeptide(L)' 'MMVQISQRGKAYLETARTLLRAAQTMTDSAIAGQLKVLADDYERRAEKAWHVDAAKAFAPSAASAERELRA' A
#
# COMPACT_ATOMS: atom_id res chain seq x y z
N MET A 1 -6.63 17.35 0.35
CA MET A 1 -5.67 16.65 -0.53
C MET A 1 -6.14 15.22 -0.68
N MET A 2 -6.47 14.78 -1.91
CA MET A 2 -6.80 13.39 -2.17
C MET A 2 -5.47 12.62 -2.21
N VAL A 3 -5.21 11.80 -1.20
CA VAL A 3 -4.05 10.92 -1.17
C VAL A 3 -4.18 10.01 -2.39
N GLN A 4 -3.35 10.22 -3.41
CA GLN A 4 -3.22 9.31 -4.54
C GLN A 4 -2.60 8.02 -4.00
N ILE A 5 -3.44 7.14 -3.47
CA ILE A 5 -3.02 5.82 -3.01
C ILE A 5 -2.51 5.10 -4.26
N SER A 6 -1.25 4.67 -4.24
CA SER A 6 -0.70 3.91 -5.35
C SER A 6 -1.53 2.64 -5.57
N GLN A 7 -1.61 2.16 -6.82
CA GLN A 7 -2.38 0.93 -7.11
C GLN A 7 -1.97 -0.24 -6.21
N ARG A 8 -0.68 -0.31 -5.86
CA ARG A 8 -0.13 -1.31 -4.93
C ARG A 8 -0.59 -1.08 -3.49
N GLY A 9 -0.54 0.16 -3.00
CA GLY A 9 -1.09 0.51 -1.68
C GLY A 9 -2.58 0.21 -1.58
N LYS A 10 -3.34 0.45 -2.64
CA LYS A 10 -4.77 0.15 -2.72
C LYS A 10 -5.04 -1.36 -2.60
N ALA A 11 -4.30 -2.19 -3.34
CA ALA A 11 -4.44 -3.64 -3.27
C ALA A 11 -4.13 -4.19 -1.87
N TYR A 12 -3.12 -3.63 -1.19
CA TYR A 12 -2.82 -3.99 0.20
C TYR A 12 -3.96 -3.61 1.16
N LEU A 13 -4.54 -2.41 1.03
CA LEU A 13 -5.69 -1.99 1.85
C LEU A 13 -6.94 -2.83 1.60
N GLU A 14 -7.24 -3.19 0.35
CA GLU A 14 -8.38 -4.06 0.04
C GLU A 14 -8.20 -5.45 0.65
N THR A 15 -6.97 -5.95 0.67
CA THR A 15 -6.64 -7.23 1.31
C THR A 15 -6.81 -7.13 2.83
N ALA A 16 -6.29 -6.08 3.47
CA ALA A 16 -6.46 -5.86 4.91
C ALA A 16 -7.95 -5.80 5.31
N ARG A 17 -8.76 -5.07 4.53
CA ARG A 17 -10.20 -4.96 4.76
C ARG A 17 -10.92 -6.31 4.63
N THR A 18 -10.50 -7.12 3.67
CA THR A 18 -11.04 -8.48 3.46
C THR A 18 -10.70 -9.38 4.65
N LEU A 19 -9.45 -9.33 5.14
CA LEU A 19 -9.01 -10.09 6.31
C LEU A 19 -9.75 -9.67 7.59
N LEU A 20 -9.97 -8.37 7.80
CA LEU A 20 -10.76 -7.87 8.94
C LEU A 20 -12.20 -8.35 8.89
N ARG A 21 -12.83 -8.33 7.71
CA ARG A 21 -14.19 -8.86 7.55
C ARG A 21 -14.24 -10.35 7.86
N ALA A 22 -13.27 -11.13 7.35
CA ALA A 22 -13.16 -12.55 7.66
C ALA A 22 -12.97 -12.79 9.16
N ALA A 23 -12.14 -11.98 9.83
CA ALA A 23 -11.93 -12.04 11.28
C ALA A 23 -13.21 -11.76 12.07
N GLN A 24 -14.02 -10.80 11.63
CA GLN A 24 -15.30 -10.45 12.28
C GLN A 24 -16.33 -11.56 12.18
N THR A 25 -16.31 -12.34 11.10
CA THR A 25 -17.21 -13.49 10.90
C THR A 25 -16.67 -14.79 11.48
N MET A 26 -15.44 -14.80 12.00
CA MET A 26 -14.78 -16.01 12.47
C MET A 26 -15.20 -16.34 13.91
N THR A 27 -15.66 -17.57 14.13
CA THR A 27 -16.04 -18.05 15.46
C THR A 27 -14.83 -18.46 16.29
N ASP A 28 -13.80 -18.99 15.65
CA ASP A 28 -12.54 -19.33 16.32
C ASP A 28 -11.77 -18.04 16.65
N SER A 29 -11.57 -17.81 17.94
CA SER A 29 -10.91 -16.60 18.45
C SER A 29 -9.42 -16.55 18.12
N ALA A 30 -8.76 -17.70 18.00
CA ALA A 30 -7.35 -17.77 17.61
C ALA A 30 -7.17 -17.41 16.13
N ILE A 31 -8.03 -17.97 15.26
CA ILE A 31 -8.03 -17.64 13.82
C ILE A 31 -8.42 -16.17 13.61
N ALA A 32 -9.43 -15.66 14.33
CA ALA A 32 -9.79 -14.24 14.29
C ALA A 32 -8.62 -13.34 14.69
N GLY A 33 -7.85 -13.73 15.71
CA GLY A 33 -6.63 -13.03 16.13
C GLY A 33 -5.56 -13.01 15.04
N GLN A 34 -5.29 -14.16 14.42
CA GLN A 34 -4.31 -14.26 13.32
C GLN A 34 -4.71 -13.39 12.12
N LEU A 35 -5.99 -13.40 11.74
CA LEU A 35 -6.50 -12.58 10.64
C LEU A 35 -6.36 -11.09 10.92
N LYS A 36 -6.54 -10.65 12.17
CA LYS A 36 -6.28 -9.25 12.58
C LYS A 36 -4.80 -8.89 12.46
N VAL A 37 -3.90 -9.74 12.95
CA VAL A 37 -2.45 -9.51 12.84
C VAL A 37 -2.02 -9.39 11.37
N LEU A 38 -2.58 -10.22 10.49
CA LEU A 38 -2.34 -10.13 9.05
C LEU A 38 -2.90 -8.83 8.47
N ALA A 39 -4.11 -8.42 8.85
CA ALA A 39 -4.68 -7.16 8.38
C ALA A 39 -3.80 -5.96 8.76
N ASP A 40 -3.35 -5.87 10.01
CA ASP A 40 -2.46 -4.81 10.48
C ASP A 40 -1.13 -4.79 9.70
N ASP A 41 -0.59 -5.96 9.35
CA ASP A 41 0.62 -6.06 8.52
C ASP A 41 0.38 -5.51 7.10
N TYR A 42 -0.76 -5.82 6.50
CA TYR A 42 -1.14 -5.33 5.19
C TYR A 42 -1.40 -3.82 5.17
N GLU A 43 -1.97 -3.24 6.24
CA GLU A 43 -2.12 -1.79 6.37
C GLU A 43 -0.75 -1.09 6.41
N ARG A 44 0.20 -1.60 7.21
CA ARG A 44 1.58 -1.08 7.23
C ARG A 44 2.27 -1.19 5.87
N ARG A 45 2.03 -2.26 5.12
CA ARG A 45 2.57 -2.41 3.75
C ARG A 45 1.94 -1.42 2.78
N ALA A 46 0.65 -1.10 2.94
CA ALA A 46 0.00 -0.09 2.13
C ALA A 46 0.60 1.30 2.34
N GLU A 47 0.84 1.67 3.59
CA GLU A 47 1.50 2.93 3.96
C GLU A 47 2.92 3.00 3.38
N LYS A 48 3.73 1.94 3.53
CA LYS A 48 5.06 1.87 2.92
C LYS A 48 5.03 1.97 1.40
N ALA A 49 4.10 1.29 0.74
CA ALA A 49 3.95 1.35 -0.71
C ALA A 49 3.61 2.77 -1.18
N TRP A 50 2.74 3.47 -0.43
CA TRP A 50 2.44 4.86 -0.71
C TRP A 50 3.68 5.76 -0.60
N HIS A 51 4.50 5.61 0.44
CA HIS A 51 5.74 6.39 0.59
C HIS A 51 6.76 6.13 -0.52
N VAL A 52 6.93 4.87 -0.94
CA VAL A 52 7.87 4.51 -2.02
C VAL A 52 7.42 5.09 -3.35
N ASP A 53 6.13 4.99 -3.67
CA ASP A 53 5.59 5.53 -4.92
C ASP A 53 5.58 7.07 -4.93
N ALA A 54 5.30 7.70 -3.77
CA ALA A 54 5.47 9.13 -3.60
C ALA A 54 6.93 9.56 -3.83
N ALA A 55 7.90 8.90 -3.18
CA ALA A 55 9.32 9.19 -3.37
C ALA A 55 9.77 9.03 -4.83
N LYS A 56 9.26 8.02 -5.55
CA LYS A 56 9.53 7.83 -6.97
C LYS A 56 8.89 8.90 -7.85
N ALA A 57 7.68 9.36 -7.51
CA ALA A 57 7.01 10.45 -8.23
C ALA A 57 7.68 11.83 -7.99
N PHE A 58 8.30 12.03 -6.82
CA PHE A 58 9.04 13.24 -6.48
C PHE A 58 10.49 13.25 -6.94
N ALA A 59 11.05 12.12 -7.36
CA ALA A 59 12.39 12.07 -7.94
C ALA A 59 12.36 12.65 -9.38
N PRO A 60 13.13 13.71 -9.70
CA PRO A 60 13.26 14.15 -11.08
C PRO A 60 13.84 13.00 -11.91
N SER A 61 13.09 12.61 -12.95
CA SER A 61 13.53 11.61 -13.91
C SER A 61 14.82 12.10 -14.55
N ALA A 62 15.96 11.47 -14.18
CA ALA A 62 17.25 11.75 -14.80
C ALA A 62 17.25 11.52 -16.33
N ALA A 63 16.23 10.83 -16.86
CA ALA A 63 16.01 10.66 -18.30
C ALA A 63 15.49 11.93 -19.01
N SER A 64 14.94 12.93 -18.30
CA SER A 64 14.57 14.22 -18.91
C SER A 64 15.73 15.20 -19.00
N ALA A 65 16.76 15.06 -18.15
CA ALA A 65 17.93 15.94 -18.19
C ALA A 65 18.85 15.64 -19.38
N GLU A 66 18.93 14.38 -19.84
CA GLU A 66 19.73 14.01 -21.03
C GLU A 66 19.09 14.46 -22.35
N ARG A 67 17.78 14.67 -22.39
CA ARG A 67 17.06 15.04 -23.63
C ARG A 67 17.07 16.54 -23.93
N GLU A 68 17.43 17.36 -22.94
CA GLU A 68 17.51 18.83 -23.06
C GLU A 68 18.94 19.33 -23.35
N LEU A 69 19.96 18.46 -23.23
CA LEU A 69 21.35 18.77 -23.60
C LEU A 69 21.69 18.45 -25.07
N ARG A 70 20.69 18.05 -25.86
CA ARG A 70 20.83 17.62 -27.26
C ARG A 70 19.88 18.33 -28.24
N ALA A 71 19.35 19.50 -27.85
CA ALA A 71 18.68 20.45 -28.74
C ALA A 71 19.61 21.64 -28.99
#